data_AF-A0A662RGP9-F1
#
_entry.id   AF-A0A662RGP9-F1
#
_cell.length_a   1.000
_cell.length_b   1.000
_cell.length_c   1.000
_cell.angle_alpha   90.00
_cell.angle_beta   90.00
_cell.angle_gamma   90.00
#
_symmetry.space_group_name_H-M   'P 1'
#
loop_
_entity.id
_entity.type
_entity.pdbx_description
1 polymer ?
#
loop_
_entity_poly.entity_id
_entity_poly.type
_entity_poly.pdbx_seq_one_letter_code
_entity_poly.pdbx_strand_id
1 'polypeptide(L)'
;MSSEKIPGWIERLLLPKLNEITGEIKAIHTRIDSVERDIASLDNKVDVRIDSLRKEMLAKFESVDAKVTALDNKVDVKFESLRNEMISKFDAVDFRFDSLEARIPVMEKMAEFEVRLAELEKKVTA
;
A
#
# COMPACT_ATOMS: atom_id res chain seq x y z
N MET A 1 79.23 -7.03 44.76
CA MET A 1 78.71 -6.63 43.45
C MET A 1 78.40 -5.15 43.52
N SER A 2 79.14 -4.31 42.79
CA SER A 2 78.92 -2.86 42.79
C SER A 2 77.55 -2.60 42.17
N SER A 3 76.66 -1.93 42.90
CA SER A 3 75.39 -1.46 42.33
C SER A 3 75.74 -0.36 41.33
N GLU A 4 75.59 -0.65 40.04
CA GLU A 4 75.72 0.36 38.99
C GLU A 4 74.66 1.43 39.23
N LYS A 5 75.11 2.63 39.62
CA LYS A 5 74.22 3.78 39.81
C LYS A 5 73.73 4.25 38.45
N ILE A 6 72.44 4.55 38.37
CA ILE A 6 71.83 5.14 37.18
C ILE A 6 72.57 6.45 36.85
N PRO A 7 73.07 6.64 35.62
CA PRO A 7 73.69 7.90 35.22
C PRO A 7 72.74 9.09 35.39
N GLY A 8 73.21 10.20 35.98
CA GLY A 8 72.35 11.35 36.31
C GLY A 8 71.65 12.03 35.13
N TRP A 9 72.10 11.81 33.89
CA TRP A 9 71.41 12.28 32.68
C TRP A 9 70.11 11.51 32.43
N ILE A 10 70.05 10.23 32.81
CA ILE A 10 68.83 9.42 32.76
C ILE A 10 67.81 9.99 33.76
N GLU A 11 68.26 10.30 34.99
CA GLU A 11 67.38 10.85 36.03
C GLU A 11 66.81 12.23 35.67
N ARG A 12 67.65 13.10 35.10
CA ARG A 12 67.27 14.50 34.83
C ARG A 12 66.51 14.70 33.52
N LEU A 13 66.83 13.93 32.49
CA LEU A 13 66.30 14.17 31.14
C LEU A 13 65.30 13.10 30.70
N LEU A 14 65.59 11.81 30.94
CA LEU A 14 64.74 10.72 30.46
C LEU A 14 63.56 10.40 31.38
N LEU A 15 63.77 10.33 32.71
CA LEU A 15 62.69 10.00 33.64
C LEU A 15 61.47 10.92 33.53
N PRO A 16 61.61 12.26 33.39
CA PRO A 16 60.45 13.14 33.20
C PRO A 16 59.66 12.81 31.93
N LYS A 17 60.36 12.54 30.81
CA LYS A 17 59.74 12.20 29.53
C LYS A 17 59.02 10.85 29.57
N LEU A 18 59.59 9.87 30.28
CA LEU A 18 58.95 8.57 30.51
C LEU A 18 57.68 8.69 31.35
N ASN A 19 57.69 9.55 32.39
CA ASN A 19 56.51 9.83 33.20
C ASN A 19 55.41 10.53 32.40
N GLU A 20 55.78 11.49 31.54
CA GLU A 20 54.87 12.17 30.61
C GLU A 20 54.20 11.18 29.66
N ILE A 21 54.99 10.34 28.98
CA ILE A 21 54.50 9.27 28.09
C ILE A 21 53.57 8.30 28.85
N THR A 22 53.93 7.92 30.08
CA THR A 22 53.09 7.05 30.91
C THR A 22 51.74 7.71 31.20
N GLY A 23 51.71 9.02 31.43
CA GLY A 23 50.49 9.80 31.61
C GLY A 23 49.64 9.85 30.34
N GLU A 24 50.25 10.12 29.19
CA GLU A 24 49.58 10.13 27.89
C GLU A 24 48.98 8.78 27.54
N ILE A 25 49.70 7.68 27.78
CA ILE A 25 49.21 6.31 27.55
C ILE A 25 47.98 6.02 28.41
N LYS A 26 47.98 6.42 29.69
CA LYS A 26 46.81 6.26 30.56
C LYS A 26 45.61 7.07 30.06
N ALA A 27 45.85 8.29 29.61
CA ALA A 27 44.80 9.13 29.02
C ALA A 27 44.23 8.52 27.73
N ILE A 28 45.10 7.95 26.87
CA ILE A 28 44.69 7.25 25.65
C ILE A 28 43.85 6.01 26.00
N HIS A 29 44.28 5.15 26.93
CA HIS A 29 43.48 4.01 27.37
C HIS A 29 42.09 4.43 27.85
N THR A 30 42.01 5.48 28.66
CA THR A 30 40.71 5.99 29.16
C THR A 30 39.81 6.48 28.03
N ARG A 31 40.40 7.12 27.01
CA ARG A 31 39.66 7.54 25.79
C ARG A 31 39.21 6.35 24.97
N ILE A 32 40.04 5.32 24.82
CA ILE A 32 39.68 4.07 24.14
C ILE A 32 38.49 3.41 24.84
N ASP A 33 38.56 3.23 26.16
CA ASP A 33 37.46 2.64 26.95
C ASP A 33 36.16 3.44 26.82
N SER A 34 36.24 4.77 26.66
CA SER A 34 35.07 5.62 26.40
C SER A 34 34.50 5.37 25.01
N VAL A 35 35.36 5.34 23.99
CA VAL A 35 34.96 5.11 22.60
C VAL A 35 34.34 3.72 22.42
N GLU A 36 34.90 2.69 23.05
CA GLU A 36 34.33 1.34 23.02
C GLU A 36 32.92 1.29 23.61
N ARG A 37 32.69 2.00 24.72
CA ARG A 37 31.35 2.12 25.33
C ARG A 37 30.38 2.89 24.43
N ASP A 38 30.84 3.97 23.81
CA ASP A 38 30.02 4.77 22.90
C ASP A 38 29.65 3.97 21.63
N ILE A 39 30.58 3.19 21.09
CA ILE A 39 30.35 2.30 19.96
C ILE A 39 29.32 1.22 20.33
N ALA A 40 29.48 0.53 21.46
CA ALA A 40 28.52 -0.48 21.90
C ALA A 40 27.11 0.11 22.14
N SER A 41 27.04 1.33 22.67
CA SER A 41 25.79 2.07 22.86
C SER A 41 25.13 2.43 21.52
N LEU A 42 25.92 2.88 20.54
CA LEU A 42 25.44 3.18 19.19
C LEU A 42 24.95 1.92 18.47
N ASP A 43 25.70 0.82 18.55
CA ASP A 43 25.35 -0.47 17.95
C ASP A 43 23.98 -0.95 18.43
N ASN A 44 23.78 -1.00 19.76
CA ASN A 44 22.50 -1.36 20.34
C ASN A 44 21.35 -0.39 19.96
N LYS A 45 21.62 0.92 19.90
CA LYS A 45 20.60 1.89 19.45
C LYS A 45 20.20 1.68 17.99
N VAL A 46 21.18 1.37 17.13
CA VAL A 46 20.94 1.10 15.71
C VAL A 46 20.12 -0.17 15.56
N ASP A 47 20.47 -1.26 16.25
CA ASP A 47 19.72 -2.52 16.21
C ASP A 47 18.26 -2.33 16.64
N VAL A 48 18.04 -1.71 17.80
CA VAL A 48 16.70 -1.42 18.31
C VAL A 48 15.90 -0.56 17.34
N ARG A 49 16.53 0.47 16.74
CA ARG A 49 15.86 1.36 15.81
C ARG A 49 15.51 0.65 14.51
N ILE A 50 16.41 -0.15 13.97
CA ILE A 50 16.20 -0.93 12.75
C ILE A 50 15.07 -1.94 12.96
N ASP A 51 15.07 -2.66 14.09
CA ASP A 51 14.02 -3.64 14.38
C ASP A 51 12.66 -2.99 14.58
N SER A 52 12.61 -1.83 15.25
CA SER A 52 11.38 -1.05 15.39
C SER A 52 10.85 -0.60 14.02
N LEU A 53 11.72 -0.09 13.14
CA LEU A 53 11.33 0.36 11.80
C LEU A 53 10.86 -0.81 10.94
N ARG A 54 11.54 -1.97 11.01
CA ARG A 54 11.12 -3.19 10.29
C ARG A 54 9.74 -3.66 10.74
N LYS A 55 9.47 -3.69 12.05
CA LYS A 55 8.15 -4.08 12.60
C LYS A 55 7.05 -3.12 12.16
N GLU A 56 7.29 -1.81 12.26
CA GLU A 56 6.32 -0.80 11.81
C GLU A 56 6.04 -0.91 10.31
N MET A 57 7.08 -1.13 9.51
CA MET A 57 6.97 -1.29 8.07
C MET A 57 6.18 -2.55 7.69
N LEU A 58 6.46 -3.69 8.31
CA LEU A 58 5.70 -4.93 8.09
C LEU A 58 4.23 -4.76 8.43
N ALA A 59 3.91 -4.18 9.58
CA ALA A 59 2.52 -3.91 9.98
C ALA A 59 1.79 -2.97 9.00
N LYS A 60 2.49 -1.96 8.47
CA LYS A 60 1.93 -1.09 7.43
C LYS A 60 1.68 -1.83 6.13
N PHE A 61 2.60 -2.71 5.71
CA PHE A 61 2.41 -3.52 4.51
C PHE A 61 1.25 -4.51 4.65
N GLU A 62 1.13 -5.20 5.78
CA GLU A 62 -0.02 -6.07 6.08
C GLU A 62 -1.34 -5.29 6.07
N SER A 63 -1.35 -4.07 6.63
CA SER A 63 -2.54 -3.22 6.59
C SER A 63 -2.90 -2.76 5.17
N VAL A 64 -1.91 -2.50 4.32
CA VAL A 64 -2.14 -2.13 2.92
C VAL A 64 -2.67 -3.33 2.14
N ASP A 65 -2.07 -4.50 2.30
CA ASP A 65 -2.50 -5.74 1.65
C ASP A 65 -3.98 -6.05 1.96
N ALA A 66 -4.36 -5.99 3.25
CA ALA A 66 -5.74 -6.19 3.67
C ALA A 66 -6.72 -5.17 3.05
N LYS A 67 -6.30 -3.90 2.91
CA LYS A 67 -7.12 -2.86 2.25
C LYS A 67 -7.27 -3.11 0.76
N VAL A 68 -6.21 -3.57 0.09
CA VAL A 68 -6.24 -3.92 -1.34
C VAL A 68 -7.18 -5.10 -1.56
N THR A 69 -7.07 -6.18 -0.79
CA THR A 69 -8.00 -7.32 -0.86
C THR A 69 -9.45 -6.91 -0.61
N ALA A 70 -9.69 -6.01 0.36
CA ALA A 70 -11.04 -5.52 0.64
C ALA A 70 -11.61 -4.68 -0.52
N LEU A 71 -10.76 -3.86 -1.17
CA LEU A 71 -11.16 -3.10 -2.35
C LEU A 71 -11.46 -3.99 -3.54
N ASP A 72 -10.62 -5.00 -3.78
CA ASP A 72 -10.78 -5.98 -4.87
C ASP A 72 -12.14 -6.70 -4.76
N ASN A 73 -12.42 -7.27 -3.58
CA ASN A 73 -13.71 -7.91 -3.30
C ASN A 73 -14.90 -6.96 -3.47
N LYS A 74 -14.77 -5.69 -3.04
CA LYS A 74 -15.83 -4.69 -3.17
C LYS A 74 -16.08 -4.32 -4.62
N VAL A 75 -15.03 -4.25 -5.44
CA VAL A 75 -15.10 -3.99 -6.87
C VAL A 75 -15.83 -5.14 -7.56
N ASP A 76 -15.42 -6.39 -7.31
CA ASP A 76 -16.05 -7.58 -7.88
C ASP A 76 -17.56 -7.65 -7.57
N VAL A 77 -17.93 -7.49 -6.31
CA VAL A 77 -19.35 -7.50 -5.88
C VAL A 77 -20.15 -6.39 -6.57
N LYS A 78 -19.59 -5.17 -6.67
CA LYS A 78 -20.28 -4.06 -7.33
C LYS A 78 -20.42 -4.27 -8.83
N PHE A 79 -19.39 -4.77 -9.50
CA PHE A 79 -19.44 -5.06 -10.93
C PHE A 79 -20.45 -6.16 -11.23
N GLU A 80 -20.48 -7.22 -10.43
CA GLU A 80 -21.46 -8.30 -10.58
C GLU A 80 -22.89 -7.81 -10.35
N SER A 81 -23.11 -6.98 -9.32
CA SER A 81 -24.42 -6.37 -9.09
C SER A 81 -24.88 -5.49 -10.26
N LEU A 82 -23.99 -4.64 -10.79
CA LEU A 82 -24.32 -3.76 -11.92
C LEU A 82 -24.58 -4.56 -13.20
N ARG A 83 -23.79 -5.61 -13.45
CA ARG A 83 -23.99 -6.53 -14.58
C ARG A 83 -25.36 -7.18 -14.51
N ASN A 84 -25.74 -7.72 -13.35
CA ASN A 84 -27.04 -8.39 -13.16
C ASN A 84 -28.22 -7.43 -13.27
N GLU A 85 -28.11 -6.21 -12.71
CA GLU A 85 -29.11 -5.17 -12.89
C GLU A 85 -29.29 -4.80 -14.37
N MET A 86 -28.18 -4.67 -15.10
CA MET A 86 -28.18 -4.34 -16.52
C MET A 86 -28.84 -5.45 -17.36
N ILE A 87 -28.48 -6.72 -17.11
CA ILE A 87 -29.10 -7.87 -17.78
C ILE A 87 -30.61 -7.86 -17.54
N SER A 88 -31.05 -7.69 -16.29
CA SER A 88 -32.49 -7.65 -15.96
C SER A 88 -33.23 -6.51 -16.66
N LYS A 89 -32.58 -5.35 -16.83
CA LYS A 89 -33.16 -4.23 -17.58
C LYS A 89 -33.25 -4.52 -19.08
N PHE A 90 -32.25 -5.19 -19.66
CA PHE A 90 -32.30 -5.60 -21.06
C PHE A 90 -33.38 -6.65 -21.29
N ASP A 91 -33.48 -7.67 -20.44
CA ASP A 91 -34.56 -8.68 -20.53
C ASP A 91 -35.94 -8.01 -20.47
N ALA A 92 -36.13 -7.02 -19.59
CA ALA A 92 -37.37 -6.27 -19.50
C ALA A 92 -37.66 -5.41 -20.75
N VAL A 93 -36.62 -4.92 -21.43
CA VAL A 93 -36.75 -4.21 -22.70
C VAL A 93 -37.13 -5.18 -23.81
N ASP A 94 -36.48 -6.34 -23.89
CA ASP A 94 -36.77 -7.39 -24.87
C ASP A 94 -38.23 -7.85 -24.75
N PHE A 95 -38.72 -8.13 -23.54
CA PHE A 95 -40.14 -8.46 -23.32
C PHE A 95 -41.11 -7.37 -23.79
N ARG A 96 -40.74 -6.09 -23.64
CA ARG A 96 -41.56 -4.98 -24.14
C ARG A 96 -41.54 -4.91 -25.65
N PHE A 97 -40.40 -5.20 -26.29
CA PHE A 97 -40.31 -5.31 -27.75
C PHE A 97 -41.16 -6.47 -28.27
N ASP A 98 -41.06 -7.66 -27.68
CA ASP A 98 -41.90 -8.82 -28.04
C ASP A 98 -43.40 -8.47 -27.93
N SER A 99 -43.79 -7.78 -26.85
CA SER A 99 -45.17 -7.34 -26.66
C SER A 99 -45.61 -6.29 -27.69
N LEU A 100 -44.73 -5.40 -28.12
CA LEU A 100 -45.03 -4.42 -29.17
C LEU A 100 -45.12 -5.09 -30.53
N GLU A 101 -44.21 -6.01 -30.85
CA GLU A 101 -44.20 -6.79 -32.08
C GLU A 101 -45.50 -7.60 -32.21
N ALA A 102 -45.96 -8.23 -31.13
CA ALA A 102 -47.25 -8.93 -31.09
C ALA A 102 -48.48 -8.04 -31.35
N ARG A 103 -48.38 -6.72 -31.14
CA ARG A 103 -49.48 -5.76 -31.38
C ARG A 103 -49.52 -5.25 -32.83
N ILE A 104 -48.43 -5.37 -33.59
CA ILE A 104 -48.37 -4.91 -35.00
C ILE A 104 -49.49 -5.53 -35.85
N PRO A 105 -49.73 -6.86 -35.83
CA PRO A 105 -50.79 -7.45 -36.66
C PRO A 105 -52.20 -6.99 -36.30
N VAL A 106 -52.42 -6.59 -35.03
CA VAL A 106 -53.72 -6.04 -34.60
C VAL A 106 -53.93 -4.64 -35.17
N MET A 107 -52.88 -3.83 -35.18
CA MET A 107 -52.91 -2.49 -35.77
C MET A 107 -53.11 -2.55 -37.28
N GLU A 108 -52.46 -3.49 -37.97
CA GLU A 108 -52.65 -3.73 -39.40
C GLU A 108 -54.12 -4.06 -39.72
N LYS A 109 -54.73 -4.99 -38.97
CA LYS A 109 -56.16 -5.32 -39.12
C LYS A 109 -57.09 -4.15 -38.84
N MET A 110 -56.74 -3.30 -37.87
CA MET A 110 -57.53 -2.11 -37.54
C MET A 110 -57.50 -1.09 -38.69
N ALA A 111 -56.34 -0.87 -39.29
CA ALA A 111 -56.20 -0.04 -40.49
C ALA A 111 -57.02 -0.59 -41.67
N GLU A 112 -57.05 -1.91 -41.89
CA GLU A 112 -57.91 -2.52 -42.90
C GLU A 112 -59.41 -2.28 -42.63
N PHE A 113 -59.85 -2.36 -41.36
CA PHE A 113 -61.24 -2.08 -41.00
C PHE A 113 -61.62 -0.63 -41.23
N GLU A 114 -60.74 0.33 -40.93
CA GLU A 114 -60.97 1.76 -41.21
C GLU A 114 -61.23 2.01 -42.70
N VAL A 115 -60.45 1.37 -43.59
CA VAL A 115 -60.66 1.46 -45.04
C VAL A 115 -62.02 0.90 -45.45
N ARG A 116 -62.38 -0.29 -44.95
CA ARG A 116 -63.67 -0.92 -45.27
C ARG A 116 -64.87 -0.13 -44.74
N LEU A 117 -64.73 0.50 -43.58
CA LEU A 117 -65.79 1.34 -43.00
C LEU A 117 -66.05 2.56 -43.90
N ALA A 118 -65.00 3.24 -44.35
CA ALA A 118 -65.12 4.36 -45.28
C ALA A 118 -65.79 3.96 -46.61
N GLU A 119 -65.50 2.76 -47.13
CA GLU A 119 -66.17 2.23 -48.32
C GLU A 119 -67.67 1.94 -48.10
N LEU A 120 -68.03 1.42 -46.93
CA LEU A 120 -69.43 1.16 -46.55
C LEU A 120 -70.22 2.46 -46.39
N GLU A 121 -69.64 3.45 -45.69
CA GLU A 121 -70.24 4.77 -45.52
C GLU A 121 -70.57 5.39 -46.88
N LYS A 122 -69.63 5.35 -47.83
CA LYS A 122 -69.85 5.85 -49.19
C LYS A 122 -71.02 5.15 -49.90
N LYS A 123 -71.18 3.83 -49.73
CA LYS A 123 -72.27 3.04 -50.34
C LYS A 123 -73.63 3.33 -49.73
N VAL A 124 -73.70 3.64 -48.44
CA VAL A 124 -74.96 3.94 -47.74
C VAL A 124 -75.45 5.37 -48.05
N THR A 125 -74.53 6.30 -48.31
CA THR A 125 -74.85 7.69 -48.66
C THR A 125 -75.13 7.94 -50.14
N ALA A 126 -74.90 6.95 -51.02
CA ALA A 126 -75.12 7.02 -52.46
C ALA A 126 -76.52 6.49 -52.83
#